data_AF-A0A1G9VNR1-F1
#
_entry.id   AF-A0A1G9VNR1-F1
#
_cell.length_a   1.000
_cell.length_b   1.000
_cell.length_c   1.000
_cell.angle_alpha   90.00
_cell.angle_beta   90.00
_cell.angle_gamma   90.00
#
_symmetry.space_group_name_H-M   'P 1'
#
loop_
_entity.id
_entity.type
_entity.pdbx_description
1 polymer ?
#
loop_
_entity_poly.entity_id
_entity_poly.type
_entity_poly.pdbx_seq_one_letter_code
_entity_poly.pdbx_strand_id
1 'polypeptide(L)'
;MLSHHRLLTILLVTLVVLAGCLGGAGTDTGTDTPDASPTTTAPTTGESTGDDAPAAGTHPLESTTLATSHTTALRDAESFKLDYSIRTTRSTPNETQEFAFDWTVRADVDSGAQLIHANLSGIGDRPDTTMVFDLYVAPDGTAVQRSSFGDSVQYQRVPADEYNLSTYLSAMNVTTDLDAESENVTYEGTTTVDGETLHVYTVSDVDQLSLPDSTASTAEFDTSSVGVFDLRLLVDDAGVIRQLSYDVEVAEGGETVRLQFELRYSDIGTTVVEEPEWVSEATTQSDY
;
A
#
# COMPACT_ATOMS: atom_id res chain seq x y z
N MET A 1 15.08 41.01 -16.16
CA MET A 1 14.70 39.65 -16.59
C MET A 1 14.90 38.65 -15.45
N LEU A 2 14.17 38.82 -14.34
CA LEU A 2 14.33 37.99 -13.13
C LEU A 2 13.00 37.82 -12.35
N SER A 3 11.85 37.87 -13.05
CA SER A 3 10.54 37.82 -12.39
C SER A 3 9.55 36.80 -12.96
N HIS A 4 9.89 36.03 -13.99
CA HIS A 4 8.95 35.04 -14.54
C HIS A 4 9.12 33.65 -13.90
N HIS A 5 10.33 33.23 -13.54
CA HIS A 5 10.54 31.92 -12.90
C HIS A 5 10.05 31.89 -11.45
N ARG A 6 10.27 32.96 -10.67
CA ARG A 6 9.79 33.03 -9.28
C ARG A 6 8.27 33.13 -9.14
N LEU A 7 7.59 33.69 -10.14
CA LEU A 7 6.12 33.75 -10.17
C LEU A 7 5.50 32.40 -10.54
N LEU A 8 6.19 31.58 -11.33
CA LEU A 8 5.71 30.28 -11.77
C LEU A 8 5.84 29.22 -10.66
N THR A 9 6.88 29.30 -9.83
CA THR A 9 7.07 28.40 -8.68
C THR A 9 6.06 28.67 -7.56
N ILE A 10 5.68 29.93 -7.32
CA ILE A 10 4.66 30.29 -6.31
C ILE A 10 3.26 29.81 -6.74
N LEU A 11 2.97 29.80 -8.04
CA LEU A 11 1.70 29.34 -8.60
C LEU A 11 1.51 27.81 -8.48
N LEU A 12 2.61 27.03 -8.55
CA LEU A 12 2.55 25.57 -8.47
C LEU A 12 2.28 25.09 -7.03
N VAL A 13 2.89 25.75 -6.04
CA VAL A 13 2.73 25.41 -4.61
C VAL A 13 1.32 25.74 -4.10
N THR A 14 0.60 26.69 -4.73
CA THR A 14 -0.79 27.02 -4.36
C THR A 14 -1.83 26.08 -4.98
N LEU A 15 -1.50 25.36 -6.06
CA LEU A 15 -2.47 24.46 -6.72
C LEU A 15 -2.68 23.15 -5.97
N VAL A 16 -1.65 22.65 -5.25
CA VAL A 16 -1.72 21.41 -4.48
C VAL A 16 -2.58 21.56 -3.20
N VAL A 17 -2.76 22.79 -2.71
CA VAL A 17 -3.53 23.09 -1.48
C VAL A 17 -5.03 23.28 -1.75
N LEU A 18 -5.49 23.28 -3.01
CA LEU A 18 -6.88 23.64 -3.37
C LEU A 18 -7.75 22.50 -3.93
N ALA A 19 -7.26 21.26 -4.03
CA ALA A 19 -8.10 20.13 -4.46
C ALA A 19 -9.01 19.58 -3.33
N GLY A 20 -8.81 20.04 -2.09
CA GLY A 20 -9.76 19.83 -1.00
C GLY A 20 -10.85 20.89 -1.01
N CYS A 21 -11.94 20.67 -1.78
CA CYS A 21 -13.35 20.94 -1.43
C CYS A 21 -14.22 21.10 -2.69
N LEU A 22 -15.38 20.42 -2.69
CA LEU A 22 -16.65 20.57 -3.44
C LEU A 22 -17.08 19.21 -4.02
N GLY A 23 -18.21 18.61 -3.67
CA GLY A 23 -19.31 19.04 -2.81
C GLY A 23 -20.43 18.00 -2.87
N GLY A 24 -21.10 17.79 -1.74
CA GLY A 24 -22.26 16.92 -1.64
C GLY A 24 -23.54 17.56 -2.17
N ALA A 25 -24.56 16.72 -2.40
CA ALA A 25 -25.97 17.08 -2.36
C ALA A 25 -26.79 15.80 -2.11
N GLY A 26 -27.54 15.78 -1.00
CA GLY A 26 -28.50 14.73 -0.68
C GLY A 26 -29.92 15.04 -1.15
N THR A 27 -30.85 14.14 -0.81
CA THR A 27 -32.25 14.48 -0.46
C THR A 27 -32.86 13.37 0.39
N ASP A 28 -33.43 13.77 1.52
CA ASP A 28 -34.35 13.03 2.38
C ASP A 28 -35.66 12.60 1.66
N THR A 29 -36.31 11.54 2.16
CA THR A 29 -37.70 11.58 2.70
C THR A 29 -38.21 10.17 3.04
N GLY A 30 -38.83 10.01 4.22
CA GLY A 30 -39.75 8.88 4.49
C GLY A 30 -39.85 8.43 5.95
N THR A 31 -40.70 9.10 6.72
CA THR A 31 -41.09 8.84 8.12
C THR A 31 -41.92 7.55 8.30
N ASP A 32 -41.75 6.89 9.45
CA ASP A 32 -42.80 6.40 10.39
C ASP A 32 -42.52 5.01 11.01
N THR A 33 -42.63 4.98 12.34
CA THR A 33 -42.57 3.84 13.31
C THR A 33 -43.82 4.01 14.22
N PRO A 34 -44.37 3.05 15.01
CA PRO A 34 -44.12 1.60 15.25
C PRO A 34 -45.43 0.72 15.19
N ASP A 35 -45.35 -0.60 15.44
CA ASP A 35 -45.95 -1.29 16.63
C ASP A 35 -46.04 -2.84 16.52
N ALA A 36 -45.75 -3.50 17.66
CA ALA A 36 -46.01 -4.84 18.24
C ALA A 36 -46.43 -6.06 17.37
N SER A 37 -46.14 -7.33 17.68
CA SER A 37 -45.86 -8.06 18.94
C SER A 37 -45.38 -9.52 18.62
N PRO A 38 -44.98 -10.36 19.61
CA PRO A 38 -44.03 -11.46 19.44
C PRO A 38 -44.67 -12.81 19.06
N THR A 39 -43.87 -13.74 18.53
CA THR A 39 -44.19 -15.17 18.62
C THR A 39 -42.93 -15.99 18.87
N THR A 40 -42.91 -16.60 20.05
CA THR A 40 -41.95 -17.60 20.52
C THR A 40 -42.15 -18.92 19.80
N THR A 41 -41.12 -19.50 19.19
CA THR A 41 -40.95 -20.96 19.04
C THR A 41 -39.45 -21.27 18.99
N ALA A 42 -39.01 -22.18 19.86
CA ALA A 42 -37.70 -22.82 19.88
C ALA A 42 -37.88 -24.33 19.68
N PRO A 43 -36.84 -25.16 19.51
CA PRO A 43 -35.52 -24.93 18.92
C PRO A 43 -35.29 -25.86 17.69
N THR A 44 -34.40 -25.50 16.77
CA THR A 44 -33.81 -26.49 15.85
C THR A 44 -32.29 -26.37 15.88
N THR A 45 -31.68 -27.49 16.21
CA THR A 45 -30.25 -27.75 16.28
C THR A 45 -29.56 -27.52 14.93
N GLY A 46 -28.54 -26.67 14.95
CA GLY A 46 -27.25 -26.88 14.30
C GLY A 46 -27.19 -26.88 12.78
N GLU A 47 -26.87 -25.73 12.20
CA GLU A 47 -25.85 -25.66 11.14
C GLU A 47 -25.15 -24.31 11.28
N SER A 48 -23.89 -24.36 11.70
CA SER A 48 -22.99 -23.21 11.64
C SER A 48 -22.59 -23.08 10.18
N THR A 49 -23.31 -22.27 9.41
CA THR A 49 -22.80 -21.80 8.13
C THR A 49 -21.68 -20.82 8.45
N GLY A 50 -20.46 -21.35 8.58
CA GLY A 50 -19.26 -20.53 8.59
C GLY A 50 -19.19 -19.79 7.27
N ASP A 51 -18.84 -18.50 7.36
CA ASP A 51 -18.44 -17.67 6.24
C ASP A 51 -17.52 -18.46 5.31
N ASP A 52 -17.95 -18.68 4.08
CA ASP A 52 -17.14 -19.24 3.01
C ASP A 52 -16.13 -18.16 2.59
N ALA A 53 -15.06 -18.00 3.38
CA ALA A 53 -13.82 -17.44 2.87
C ALA A 53 -13.31 -18.43 1.79
N PRO A 54 -13.18 -18.00 0.53
CA PRO A 54 -12.75 -18.89 -0.54
C PRO A 54 -11.31 -19.32 -0.30
N ALA A 55 -11.11 -20.62 -0.08
CA ALA A 55 -9.79 -21.21 0.11
C ALA A 55 -8.92 -20.99 -1.14
N ALA A 56 -7.67 -20.57 -0.92
CA ALA A 56 -6.64 -20.34 -1.95
C ALA A 56 -6.23 -21.60 -2.75
N GLY A 57 -6.98 -22.70 -2.66
CA GLY A 57 -6.73 -23.99 -3.31
C GLY A 57 -7.66 -24.37 -4.46
N THR A 58 -8.56 -23.47 -4.89
CA THR A 58 -9.39 -23.68 -6.09
C THR A 58 -8.74 -22.92 -7.23
N HIS A 59 -7.98 -23.59 -8.11
CA HIS A 59 -7.39 -22.93 -9.29
C HIS A 59 -8.44 -22.88 -10.42
N PRO A 60 -8.72 -21.73 -11.07
CA PRO A 60 -7.94 -20.48 -11.20
C PRO A 60 -8.11 -19.44 -10.05
N LEU A 61 -7.15 -18.51 -9.93
CA LEU A 61 -7.17 -17.39 -8.99
C LEU A 61 -8.17 -16.32 -9.44
N GLU A 62 -9.24 -16.12 -8.69
CA GLU A 62 -10.18 -15.02 -8.93
C GLU A 62 -9.72 -13.74 -8.20
N SER A 63 -9.37 -12.66 -8.91
CA SER A 63 -8.72 -11.45 -8.33
C SER A 63 -9.59 -10.76 -7.30
N THR A 64 -10.87 -10.56 -7.63
CA THR A 64 -11.85 -9.91 -6.74
C THR A 64 -12.05 -10.71 -5.46
N THR A 65 -12.06 -12.03 -5.62
CA THR A 65 -12.21 -12.99 -4.53
C THR A 65 -10.98 -12.99 -3.61
N LEU A 66 -9.78 -12.97 -4.19
CA LEU A 66 -8.52 -12.86 -3.45
C LEU A 66 -8.42 -11.52 -2.70
N ALA A 67 -8.71 -10.40 -3.37
CA ALA A 67 -8.67 -9.08 -2.76
C ALA A 67 -9.63 -8.98 -1.57
N THR A 68 -10.86 -9.51 -1.73
CA THR A 68 -11.85 -9.57 -0.65
C THR A 68 -11.35 -10.43 0.51
N SER A 69 -10.83 -11.63 0.23
CA SER A 69 -10.33 -12.55 1.24
C SER A 69 -9.17 -11.95 2.03
N HIS A 70 -8.21 -11.34 1.33
CA HIS A 70 -7.08 -10.65 1.93
C HIS A 70 -7.54 -9.52 2.87
N THR A 71 -8.42 -8.62 2.38
CA THR A 71 -8.92 -7.51 3.18
C THR A 71 -9.70 -7.99 4.40
N THR A 72 -10.55 -9.01 4.24
CA THR A 72 -11.31 -9.59 5.36
C THR A 72 -10.37 -10.21 6.39
N ALA A 73 -9.44 -11.04 5.95
CA ALA A 73 -8.49 -11.70 6.85
C ALA A 73 -7.60 -10.70 7.63
N LEU A 74 -7.15 -9.60 6.99
CA LEU A 74 -6.40 -8.56 7.70
C LEU A 74 -7.26 -7.78 8.71
N ARG A 75 -8.55 -7.56 8.42
CA ARG A 75 -9.49 -6.93 9.35
C ARG A 75 -9.77 -7.83 10.54
N ASP A 76 -10.05 -9.11 10.28
CA ASP A 76 -10.34 -10.10 11.31
C ASP A 76 -9.14 -10.38 12.22
N ALA A 77 -7.92 -10.22 11.68
CA ALA A 77 -6.70 -10.29 12.46
C ALA A 77 -6.46 -9.06 13.34
N GLU A 78 -7.17 -7.96 13.14
CA GLU A 78 -7.10 -6.71 13.92
C GLU A 78 -5.74 -5.98 13.91
N SER A 79 -4.64 -6.59 13.46
CA SER A 79 -3.32 -5.96 13.38
C SER A 79 -2.42 -6.65 12.35
N PHE A 80 -1.47 -5.90 11.77
CA PHE A 80 -0.48 -6.44 10.85
C PHE A 80 0.73 -5.51 10.67
N LYS A 81 1.81 -6.08 10.15
CA LYS A 81 2.98 -5.37 9.64
C LYS A 81 3.06 -5.52 8.13
N LEU A 82 3.29 -4.41 7.43
CA LEU A 82 3.51 -4.34 5.99
C LEU A 82 4.91 -3.78 5.75
N ASP A 83 5.74 -4.52 5.02
CA ASP A 83 7.00 -4.02 4.48
C ASP A 83 6.85 -3.84 2.96
N TYR A 84 7.32 -2.71 2.45
CA TYR A 84 7.29 -2.30 1.06
C TYR A 84 8.70 -1.84 0.67
N SER A 85 9.20 -2.33 -0.44
CA SER A 85 10.49 -1.93 -0.99
C SER A 85 10.39 -1.77 -2.49
N ILE A 86 10.92 -0.65 -2.98
CA ILE A 86 11.14 -0.41 -4.39
C ILE A 86 12.59 -0.01 -4.61
N ARG A 87 13.19 -0.57 -5.66
CA ARG A 87 14.51 -0.20 -6.17
C ARG A 87 14.37 0.08 -7.65
N THR A 88 14.87 1.22 -8.07
CA THR A 88 14.94 1.58 -9.48
C THR A 88 16.39 1.88 -9.82
N THR A 89 16.96 1.08 -10.71
CA THR A 89 18.30 1.30 -11.25
C THR A 89 18.15 1.79 -12.68
N ARG A 90 18.70 2.97 -12.96
CA ARG A 90 18.76 3.56 -14.30
C ARG A 90 20.21 3.58 -14.75
N SER A 91 20.50 2.90 -15.85
CA SER A 91 21.85 2.77 -16.40
C SER A 91 21.93 3.31 -17.82
N THR A 92 22.92 4.14 -18.07
CA THR A 92 23.37 4.58 -19.40
C THR A 92 24.82 4.10 -19.61
N PRO A 93 25.42 4.25 -20.81
CA PRO A 93 26.81 3.85 -21.04
C PRO A 93 27.83 4.57 -20.13
N ASN A 94 27.46 5.71 -19.54
CA ASN A 94 28.39 6.56 -18.78
C ASN A 94 28.06 6.65 -17.28
N GLU A 95 26.86 6.26 -16.87
CA GLU A 95 26.36 6.53 -15.52
C GLU A 95 25.34 5.48 -15.09
N THR A 96 25.30 5.18 -13.80
CA THR A 96 24.21 4.41 -13.18
C THR A 96 23.70 5.19 -11.99
N GLN A 97 22.40 5.41 -11.94
CA GLN A 97 21.69 6.04 -10.86
C GLN A 97 20.77 5.01 -10.21
N GLU A 98 20.73 5.02 -8.88
CA GLU A 98 19.84 4.17 -8.10
C GLU A 98 18.91 5.05 -7.27
N PHE A 99 17.63 4.69 -7.29
CA PHE A 99 16.62 5.19 -6.37
C PHE A 99 16.15 4.02 -5.51
N ALA A 100 15.99 4.26 -4.21
CA ALA A 100 15.48 3.28 -3.28
C ALA A 100 14.44 3.92 -2.39
N PHE A 101 13.32 3.23 -2.21
CA PHE A 101 12.31 3.60 -1.23
C PHE A 101 11.89 2.35 -0.44
N ASP A 102 12.11 2.41 0.86
CA ASP A 102 11.66 1.40 1.82
C ASP A 102 10.60 2.02 2.70
N TRP A 103 9.55 1.28 2.98
CA TRP A 103 8.46 1.71 3.81
C TRP A 103 7.93 0.54 4.64
N THR A 104 7.89 0.71 5.95
CA THR A 104 7.23 -0.20 6.87
C THR A 104 6.01 0.47 7.49
N VAL A 105 4.87 -0.24 7.50
CA VAL A 105 3.66 0.10 8.26
C VAL A 105 3.49 -0.92 9.38
N ARG A 106 3.19 -0.44 10.59
CA ARG A 106 2.57 -1.24 11.65
C ARG A 106 1.18 -0.69 11.88
N ALA A 107 0.17 -1.54 11.80
CA ALA A 107 -1.23 -1.14 11.90
C ALA A 107 -1.94 -1.94 12.99
N ASP A 108 -2.73 -1.23 13.78
CA ASP A 108 -3.74 -1.76 14.68
C ASP A 108 -5.09 -1.26 14.14
N VAL A 109 -5.85 -2.19 13.56
CA VAL A 109 -7.09 -1.93 12.81
C VAL A 109 -8.24 -1.58 13.75
N ASP A 110 -8.29 -2.19 14.94
CA ASP A 110 -9.36 -1.94 15.92
C ASP A 110 -9.27 -0.53 16.51
N SER A 111 -8.08 -0.13 16.97
CA SER A 111 -7.85 1.20 17.54
C SER A 111 -7.63 2.29 16.48
N GLY A 112 -7.29 1.91 15.25
CA GLY A 112 -6.87 2.83 14.18
C GLY A 112 -5.44 3.38 14.34
N ALA A 113 -4.70 2.91 15.36
CA ALA A 113 -3.32 3.33 15.56
C ALA A 113 -2.42 2.80 14.43
N GLN A 114 -1.48 3.63 13.99
CA GLN A 114 -0.50 3.20 12.99
C GLN A 114 0.84 3.91 13.17
N LEU A 115 1.91 3.20 12.80
CA LEU A 115 3.25 3.75 12.70
C LEU A 115 3.80 3.44 11.32
N ILE A 116 4.17 4.49 10.60
CA ILE A 116 4.83 4.43 9.32
C ILE A 116 6.27 4.89 9.52
N HIS A 117 7.20 4.09 8.98
CA HIS A 117 8.59 4.47 8.82
C HIS A 117 8.97 4.29 7.36
N ALA A 118 9.48 5.34 6.73
CA ALA A 118 9.90 5.29 5.35
C ALA A 118 11.27 5.95 5.14
N ASN A 119 12.05 5.35 4.26
CA ASN A 119 13.40 5.75 3.91
C ASN A 119 13.49 5.89 2.40
N LEU A 120 13.84 7.07 1.92
CA LEU A 120 14.14 7.33 0.52
C LEU A 120 15.62 7.65 0.36
N SER A 121 16.27 7.05 -0.63
CA SER A 121 17.60 7.44 -1.09
C SER A 121 17.67 7.54 -2.61
N GLY A 122 18.69 8.22 -3.11
CA GLY A 122 18.83 8.42 -4.56
C GLY A 122 17.89 9.47 -5.16
N ILE A 123 17.45 10.45 -4.36
CA ILE A 123 16.50 11.47 -4.80
C ILE A 123 17.19 12.50 -5.71
N GLY A 124 16.75 12.58 -6.97
CA GLY A 124 17.25 13.52 -7.96
C GLY A 124 18.77 13.37 -8.18
N ASP A 125 19.47 14.48 -8.40
CA ASP A 125 20.94 14.48 -8.62
C ASP A 125 21.76 14.29 -7.33
N ARG A 126 21.17 13.76 -6.25
CA ARG A 126 21.80 13.62 -4.92
C ARG A 126 21.81 12.16 -4.45
N PRO A 127 22.68 11.32 -5.01
CA PRO A 127 22.71 9.89 -4.71
C PRO A 127 22.98 9.59 -3.22
N ASP A 128 23.80 10.41 -2.56
CA ASP A 128 24.19 10.20 -1.15
C ASP A 128 23.18 10.76 -0.14
N THR A 129 22.07 11.32 -0.59
CA THR A 129 21.08 11.92 0.31
C THR A 129 19.99 10.94 0.67
N THR A 130 19.81 10.75 1.98
CA THR A 130 18.70 9.99 2.55
C THR A 130 17.68 10.92 3.17
N MET A 131 16.40 10.70 2.85
CA MET A 131 15.26 11.30 3.51
C MET A 131 14.57 10.22 4.34
N VAL A 132 14.27 10.51 5.60
CA VAL A 132 13.45 9.64 6.46
C VAL A 132 12.15 10.35 6.75
N PHE A 133 11.06 9.61 6.62
CA PHE A 133 9.71 10.03 6.98
C PHE A 133 9.17 9.07 8.02
N ASP A 134 8.71 9.60 9.16
CA ASP A 134 7.94 8.85 10.14
C ASP A 134 6.56 9.49 10.29
N LEU A 135 5.52 8.68 10.42
CA LEU A 135 4.19 9.13 10.81
C LEU A 135 3.68 8.23 11.93
N TYR A 136 3.15 8.85 12.97
CA TYR A 136 2.40 8.16 14.02
C TYR A 136 0.97 8.71 14.07
N VAL A 137 -0.02 7.81 14.00
CA VAL A 137 -1.42 8.10 14.28
C VAL A 137 -1.79 7.36 15.57
N ALA A 138 -2.22 8.11 16.57
CA ALA A 138 -2.67 7.58 17.85
C ALA A 138 -4.15 7.14 17.80
N PRO A 139 -4.60 6.27 18.72
CA PRO A 139 -6.01 5.86 18.82
C PRO A 139 -7.02 7.01 19.00
N ASP A 140 -6.57 8.14 19.53
CA ASP A 140 -7.42 9.33 19.75
C ASP A 140 -7.55 10.22 18.50
N GLY A 141 -6.95 9.82 17.38
CA GLY A 141 -6.94 10.56 16.12
C GLY A 141 -5.85 11.64 16.04
N THR A 142 -4.95 11.74 17.01
CA THR A 142 -3.76 12.59 16.89
C THR A 142 -2.80 12.01 15.86
N ALA A 143 -2.46 12.77 14.83
CA ALA A 143 -1.45 12.37 13.85
C ALA A 143 -0.29 13.37 13.79
N VAL A 144 0.93 12.84 13.92
CA VAL A 144 2.17 13.61 13.85
C VAL A 144 3.11 12.98 12.85
N GLN A 145 3.76 13.84 12.08
CA GLN A 145 4.76 13.49 11.10
C GLN A 145 6.11 14.04 11.56
N ARG A 146 7.15 13.25 11.32
CA ARG A 146 8.55 13.65 11.42
C ARG A 146 9.20 13.43 10.07
N SER A 147 9.95 14.41 9.60
CA SER A 147 10.76 14.28 8.39
C SER A 147 12.18 14.71 8.68
N SER A 148 13.15 13.92 8.23
CA SER A 148 14.56 14.26 8.35
C SER A 148 15.25 14.21 7.00
N PHE A 149 16.12 15.19 6.79
CA PHE A 149 16.88 15.38 5.57
C PHE A 149 18.28 15.91 5.94
N GLY A 150 19.30 15.07 5.79
CA GLY A 150 20.62 15.35 6.36
C GLY A 150 20.53 15.58 7.87
N ASP A 151 21.11 16.67 8.36
CA ASP A 151 21.07 17.03 9.79
C ASP A 151 19.79 17.76 10.22
N SER A 152 18.87 18.04 9.29
CA SER A 152 17.63 18.77 9.59
C SER A 152 16.51 17.81 9.94
N VAL A 153 15.83 18.08 11.06
CA VAL A 153 14.61 17.37 11.49
C VAL A 153 13.47 18.37 11.57
N GLN A 154 12.31 18.00 11.04
CA GLN A 154 11.08 18.78 11.10
C GLN A 154 9.94 17.92 11.62
N TYR A 155 9.03 18.57 12.33
CA TYR A 155 7.85 17.97 12.91
C TYR A 155 6.61 18.73 12.44
N GLN A 156 5.53 18.00 12.18
CA GLN A 156 4.26 18.59 11.77
C GLN A 156 3.09 17.79 12.34
N ARG A 157 2.02 18.47 12.76
CA ARG A 157 0.71 17.84 12.94
C ARG A 157 -0.01 17.75 11.60
N VAL A 158 -0.57 16.59 11.30
CA VAL A 158 -1.26 16.31 10.04
C VAL A 158 -2.69 15.83 10.33
N PRO A 159 -3.64 15.97 9.40
CA PRO A 159 -4.96 15.40 9.55
C PRO A 159 -4.89 13.87 9.53
N ALA A 160 -5.44 13.19 10.53
CA ALA A 160 -5.39 11.73 10.61
C ALA A 160 -6.22 11.04 9.51
N ASP A 161 -7.26 11.70 8.99
CA ASP A 161 -8.13 11.19 7.94
C ASP A 161 -7.42 11.07 6.57
N GLU A 162 -6.32 11.79 6.37
CA GLU A 162 -5.43 11.61 5.20
C GLU A 162 -4.69 10.26 5.22
N TYR A 163 -4.59 9.62 6.39
CA TYR A 163 -3.84 8.38 6.61
C TYR A 163 -4.76 7.21 6.96
N ASN A 164 -5.71 6.93 6.06
CA ASN A 164 -6.69 5.87 6.25
C ASN A 164 -6.06 4.47 6.07
N LEU A 165 -6.25 3.58 7.05
CA LEU A 165 -5.75 2.20 7.00
C LEU A 165 -6.30 1.36 5.83
N SER A 166 -7.44 1.74 5.25
CA SER A 166 -8.01 1.05 4.08
C SER A 166 -7.04 0.94 2.90
N THR A 167 -6.12 1.90 2.76
CA THR A 167 -5.06 1.88 1.75
C THR A 167 -4.09 0.70 1.91
N TYR A 168 -3.90 0.20 3.15
CA TYR A 168 -3.01 -0.92 3.45
C TYR A 168 -3.75 -2.25 3.64
N LEU A 169 -5.08 -2.20 3.75
CA LEU A 169 -5.94 -3.38 3.86
C LEU A 169 -6.28 -3.97 2.49
N SER A 170 -6.30 -3.13 1.44
CA SER A 170 -6.10 -3.64 0.09
C SER A 170 -4.60 -3.89 -0.07
N ALA A 171 -4.20 -4.92 -0.83
CA ALA A 171 -2.80 -5.20 -1.15
C ALA A 171 -2.20 -4.15 -2.12
N MET A 172 -2.51 -2.87 -1.86
CA MET A 172 -2.19 -1.67 -2.61
C MET A 172 -2.43 -1.79 -4.11
N ASN A 173 -3.69 -1.84 -4.57
CA ASN A 173 -4.11 -1.76 -5.99
C ASN A 173 -3.46 -2.73 -7.00
N VAL A 174 -2.41 -3.48 -6.67
CA VAL A 174 -1.74 -4.40 -7.60
C VAL A 174 -2.64 -5.59 -7.91
N THR A 175 -3.47 -6.03 -6.96
CA THR A 175 -4.49 -7.05 -7.23
C THR A 175 -5.64 -6.57 -8.11
N THR A 176 -5.87 -5.25 -8.15
CA THR A 176 -6.96 -4.65 -8.93
C THR A 176 -6.57 -4.51 -10.41
N ASP A 177 -5.27 -4.34 -10.68
CA ASP A 177 -4.70 -4.26 -12.04
C ASP A 177 -4.21 -5.62 -12.56
N LEU A 178 -3.95 -6.58 -11.66
CA LEU A 178 -3.85 -7.99 -12.02
C LEU A 178 -5.26 -8.48 -12.38
N ASP A 179 -5.60 -8.38 -13.66
CA ASP A 179 -6.82 -8.96 -14.22
C ASP A 179 -6.73 -10.49 -14.10
N ALA A 180 -7.01 -11.05 -12.91
CA ALA A 180 -6.79 -12.47 -12.63
C ALA A 180 -7.82 -13.41 -13.27
N GLU A 181 -8.79 -12.86 -14.01
CA GLU A 181 -9.55 -13.64 -15.00
C GLU A 181 -8.74 -13.94 -16.27
N SER A 182 -7.53 -13.38 -16.40
CA SER A 182 -6.63 -13.67 -17.50
C SER A 182 -6.02 -15.07 -17.39
N GLU A 183 -5.91 -15.75 -18.53
CA GLU A 183 -5.21 -17.03 -18.72
C GLU A 183 -3.69 -16.96 -18.39
N ASN A 184 -3.24 -15.85 -17.80
CA ASN A 184 -1.83 -15.46 -17.65
C ASN A 184 -1.30 -15.63 -16.21
N VAL A 185 -2.15 -15.95 -15.25
CA VAL A 185 -1.72 -16.32 -13.88
C VAL A 185 -1.53 -17.82 -13.80
N THR A 186 -0.29 -18.26 -13.56
CA THR A 186 0.05 -19.68 -13.44
C THR A 186 0.20 -20.07 -11.98
N TYR A 187 -0.44 -21.17 -11.58
CA TYR A 187 -0.19 -21.79 -10.28
C TYR A 187 1.00 -22.75 -10.36
N GLU A 188 2.03 -22.48 -9.56
CA GLU A 188 3.30 -23.23 -9.54
C GLU A 188 3.37 -24.27 -8.41
N GLY A 189 2.33 -24.39 -7.59
CA GLY A 189 2.30 -25.27 -6.42
C GLY A 189 2.41 -24.52 -5.10
N THR A 190 2.96 -25.17 -4.09
CA THR A 190 3.14 -24.60 -2.75
C THR A 190 4.62 -24.48 -2.39
N THR A 191 4.96 -23.46 -1.59
CA THR A 191 6.28 -23.29 -0.97
C THR A 191 6.13 -23.14 0.54
N THR A 192 7.22 -23.34 1.28
CA THR A 192 7.25 -23.03 2.73
C THR A 192 8.12 -21.80 2.97
N VAL A 193 7.58 -20.79 3.66
CA VAL A 193 8.29 -19.57 4.08
C VAL A 193 8.04 -19.39 5.57
N ASP A 194 9.10 -19.24 6.37
CA ASP A 194 9.01 -19.07 7.83
C ASP A 194 8.15 -20.11 8.56
N GLY A 195 8.08 -21.34 8.02
CA GLY A 195 7.32 -22.46 8.58
C GLY A 195 5.85 -22.52 8.15
N GLU A 196 5.41 -21.60 7.30
CA GLU A 196 4.05 -21.55 6.76
C GLU A 196 4.02 -22.02 5.30
N THR A 197 2.98 -22.78 4.95
CA THR A 197 2.75 -23.23 3.57
C THR A 197 2.01 -22.14 2.81
N LEU A 198 2.57 -21.71 1.68
CA LEU A 198 2.03 -20.66 0.82
C LEU A 198 1.84 -21.18 -0.60
N HIS A 199 0.72 -20.81 -1.22
CA HIS A 199 0.43 -21.02 -2.64
C HIS A 199 1.26 -20.05 -3.49
N VAL A 200 1.93 -20.57 -4.52
CA VAL A 200 2.80 -19.80 -5.41
C VAL A 200 2.09 -19.56 -6.73
N TYR A 201 1.98 -18.29 -7.10
CA TYR A 201 1.45 -17.86 -8.39
C TYR A 201 2.44 -16.96 -9.11
N THR A 202 2.51 -17.09 -10.42
CA THR A 202 3.40 -16.31 -11.28
C THR A 202 2.64 -15.70 -12.44
N VAL A 203 3.11 -14.54 -12.91
CA VAL A 203 2.64 -13.89 -14.12
C VAL A 203 3.86 -13.55 -14.96
N SER A 204 3.81 -13.92 -16.24
CA SER A 204 4.93 -13.74 -17.18
C SER A 204 4.56 -12.94 -18.43
N ASP A 205 3.29 -12.56 -18.58
CA ASP A 205 2.82 -11.71 -19.67
C ASP A 205 2.80 -10.24 -19.22
N VAL A 206 3.48 -9.38 -19.99
CA VAL A 206 3.75 -7.98 -19.63
C VAL A 206 2.75 -6.99 -20.22
N ASP A 207 1.93 -7.42 -21.19
CA ASP A 207 1.06 -6.54 -21.98
C ASP A 207 -0.06 -5.85 -21.18
N GLN A 208 -0.18 -6.14 -19.88
CA GLN A 208 -1.27 -5.69 -19.02
C GLN A 208 -0.82 -5.11 -17.66
N LEU A 209 0.48 -4.83 -17.44
CA LEU A 209 0.87 -4.14 -16.21
C LEU A 209 0.54 -2.64 -16.29
N SER A 210 -0.43 -2.25 -15.49
CA SER A 210 -0.48 -0.92 -14.92
C SER A 210 0.44 -0.92 -13.69
N LEU A 211 1.65 -0.38 -13.83
CA LEU A 211 2.51 -0.13 -12.67
C LEU A 211 1.96 1.10 -11.93
N PRO A 212 1.92 1.10 -10.59
CA PRO A 212 1.38 2.23 -9.86
C PRO A 212 2.15 3.52 -10.16
N ASP A 213 1.40 4.59 -10.45
CA ASP A 213 1.88 5.97 -10.69
C ASP A 213 2.82 6.51 -9.58
N SER A 214 2.76 5.89 -8.40
CA SER A 214 3.56 6.25 -7.22
C SER A 214 4.99 5.71 -7.23
N THR A 215 5.37 4.90 -8.22
CA THR A 215 6.79 4.61 -8.43
C THR A 215 7.48 5.93 -8.80
N ALA A 216 8.54 6.31 -8.10
CA ALA A 216 9.28 7.54 -8.40
C ALA A 216 9.88 7.57 -9.83
N SER A 217 9.69 6.50 -10.62
CA SER A 217 9.75 6.53 -12.07
C SER A 217 8.45 7.11 -12.65
N THR A 218 8.43 8.42 -12.91
CA THR A 218 7.48 9.07 -13.83
C THR A 218 7.67 8.63 -15.30
N ALA A 219 8.18 7.42 -15.52
CA ALA A 219 8.49 6.91 -16.84
C ALA A 219 7.37 5.95 -17.22
N GLU A 220 6.46 6.47 -18.03
CA GLU A 220 5.63 5.63 -18.89
C GLU A 220 6.60 4.85 -19.80
N PHE A 221 6.73 3.55 -19.60
CA PHE A 221 7.56 2.69 -20.45
C PHE A 221 6.68 2.02 -21.50
N ASP A 222 7.18 1.90 -22.72
CA ASP A 222 6.52 1.10 -23.76
C ASP A 222 6.66 -0.39 -23.37
N THR A 223 5.55 -1.11 -23.17
CA THR A 223 5.57 -2.53 -22.78
C THR A 223 6.34 -3.40 -23.78
N SER A 224 6.44 -2.98 -25.05
CA SER A 224 7.24 -3.66 -26.08
C SER A 224 8.76 -3.58 -25.86
N SER A 225 9.21 -2.69 -24.96
CA SER A 225 10.61 -2.51 -24.58
C SER A 225 11.00 -3.28 -23.31
N VAL A 226 10.06 -4.02 -22.71
CA VAL A 226 10.31 -4.86 -21.53
C VAL A 226 11.03 -6.14 -21.97
N GLY A 227 12.25 -6.34 -21.46
CA GLY A 227 13.07 -7.52 -21.74
C GLY A 227 12.90 -8.66 -20.74
N VAL A 228 12.57 -8.34 -19.49
CA VAL A 228 12.34 -9.29 -18.40
C VAL A 228 11.12 -8.85 -17.60
N PHE A 229 10.21 -9.77 -17.34
CA PHE A 229 9.08 -9.59 -16.45
C PHE A 229 8.85 -10.87 -15.64
N ASP A 230 9.04 -10.77 -14.34
CA ASP A 230 8.81 -11.87 -13.40
C ASP A 230 7.99 -11.36 -12.21
N LEU A 231 6.68 -11.56 -12.23
CA LEU A 231 5.83 -11.31 -11.07
C LEU A 231 5.56 -12.60 -10.31
N ARG A 232 5.67 -12.53 -8.99
CA ARG A 232 5.42 -13.64 -8.08
C ARG A 232 4.54 -13.21 -6.92
N LEU A 233 3.54 -14.02 -6.64
CA LEU A 233 2.59 -13.86 -5.55
C LEU A 233 2.63 -15.09 -4.65
N LEU A 234 2.71 -14.87 -3.34
CA LEU A 234 2.60 -15.90 -2.31
C LEU A 234 1.35 -15.65 -1.48
N VAL A 235 0.43 -16.62 -1.45
CA VAL A 235 -0.86 -16.51 -0.77
C VAL A 235 -0.99 -17.62 0.26
N ASP A 236 -1.42 -17.32 1.48
CA ASP A 236 -1.71 -18.36 2.48
C ASP A 236 -3.09 -19.00 2.28
N ASP A 237 -3.39 -20.04 3.07
CA ASP A 237 -4.67 -20.77 3.00
C ASP A 237 -5.89 -19.88 3.30
N ALA A 238 -5.70 -18.78 4.04
CA ALA A 238 -6.74 -17.81 4.37
C ALA A 238 -6.98 -16.77 3.25
N GLY A 239 -6.22 -16.84 2.15
CA GLY A 239 -6.32 -15.89 1.05
C GLY A 239 -5.58 -14.58 1.32
N VAL A 240 -4.70 -14.53 2.32
CA VAL A 240 -3.84 -13.35 2.52
C VAL A 240 -2.66 -13.43 1.57
N ILE A 241 -2.47 -12.37 0.79
CA ILE A 241 -1.22 -12.13 0.08
C ILE A 241 -0.13 -11.87 1.11
N ARG A 242 0.77 -12.84 1.29
CA ARG A 242 1.91 -12.74 2.20
C ARG A 242 3.09 -12.06 1.55
N GLN A 243 3.26 -12.24 0.24
CA GLN A 243 4.28 -11.57 -0.52
C GLN A 243 3.82 -11.33 -1.96
N LEU A 244 4.15 -10.15 -2.48
CA LEU A 244 4.06 -9.81 -3.87
C LEU A 244 5.42 -9.22 -4.28
N SER A 245 5.99 -9.70 -5.38
CA SER A 245 7.25 -9.18 -5.89
C SER A 245 7.24 -9.15 -7.40
N TYR A 246 7.89 -8.15 -8.00
CA TYR A 246 8.18 -8.15 -9.42
C TYR A 246 9.56 -7.57 -9.73
N ASP A 247 10.18 -8.09 -10.79
CA ASP A 247 11.40 -7.58 -11.39
C ASP A 247 11.12 -7.30 -12.86
N VAL A 248 11.28 -6.03 -13.25
CA VAL A 248 11.03 -5.54 -14.60
C VAL A 248 12.32 -4.90 -15.11
N GLU A 249 12.79 -5.34 -16.27
CA GLU A 249 13.89 -4.69 -16.98
C GLU A 249 13.39 -4.13 -18.31
N VAL A 250 13.58 -2.82 -18.51
CA VAL A 250 13.23 -2.08 -19.72
C VAL A 250 14.50 -1.56 -20.36
N ALA A 251 14.66 -1.77 -21.67
CA ALA A 251 15.79 -1.23 -22.42
C ALA A 251 15.30 -0.42 -23.63
N GLU A 252 15.46 0.91 -23.57
CA GLU A 252 15.05 1.82 -24.62
C GLU A 252 16.05 2.96 -24.80
N GLY A 253 16.32 3.38 -26.04
CA GLY A 253 17.09 4.60 -26.30
C GLY A 253 18.56 4.59 -25.83
N GLY A 254 19.13 3.42 -25.52
CA GLY A 254 20.48 3.29 -24.96
C GLY A 254 20.53 3.43 -23.43
N GLU A 255 19.37 3.47 -22.79
CA GLU A 255 19.17 3.41 -21.34
C GLU A 255 18.57 2.06 -20.96
N THR A 256 18.96 1.53 -19.82
CA THR A 256 18.34 0.36 -19.18
C THR A 256 17.78 0.79 -17.84
N VAL A 257 16.49 0.56 -17.62
CA VAL A 257 15.84 0.75 -16.33
C VAL A 257 15.45 -0.60 -15.77
N ARG A 258 15.91 -0.91 -14.57
CA ARG A 258 15.46 -2.06 -13.80
C ARG A 258 14.65 -1.60 -12.61
N LEU A 259 13.46 -2.14 -12.47
CA LEU A 259 12.54 -1.88 -11.37
C LEU A 259 12.34 -3.18 -10.59
N GLN A 260 12.68 -3.15 -9.32
CA GLN A 260 12.45 -4.24 -8.40
C GLN A 260 11.49 -3.78 -7.31
N PHE A 261 10.46 -4.57 -7.08
CA PHE A 261 9.44 -4.31 -6.10
C PHE A 261 9.24 -5.52 -5.21
N GLU A 262 9.06 -5.27 -3.92
CA GLU A 262 8.65 -6.28 -2.96
C GLU A 262 7.66 -5.67 -1.96
N LEU A 263 6.58 -6.39 -1.72
CA LEU A 263 5.61 -6.12 -0.68
C LEU A 263 5.45 -7.39 0.15
N ARG A 264 5.43 -7.24 1.48
CA ARG A 264 5.32 -8.37 2.42
C ARG A 264 4.42 -8.04 3.60
N TYR A 265 3.43 -8.90 3.85
CA TYR A 265 2.65 -8.89 5.10
C TYR A 265 3.22 -9.90 6.10
N SER A 266 3.35 -9.46 7.35
CA SER A 266 3.88 -10.26 8.46
C SER A 266 3.24 -9.83 9.79
N ASP A 267 3.52 -10.58 10.86
CA ASP A 267 3.06 -10.28 12.22
C ASP A 267 1.53 -10.06 12.31
N ILE A 268 0.77 -10.75 11.46
CA ILE A 268 -0.69 -10.66 11.35
C ILE A 268 -1.32 -11.16 12.67
N GLY A 269 -2.15 -10.33 13.29
CA GLY A 269 -2.79 -10.60 14.58
C GLY A 269 -1.89 -10.48 15.80
N THR A 270 -0.64 -10.05 15.62
CA THR A 270 0.34 -9.94 16.73
C THR A 270 1.13 -8.64 16.71
N THR A 271 0.88 -7.77 15.74
CA THR A 271 1.58 -6.49 15.63
C THR A 271 1.14 -5.54 16.73
N VAL A 272 2.11 -4.85 17.33
CA VAL A 272 1.86 -3.79 18.32
C VAL A 272 2.33 -2.45 17.74
N VAL A 273 1.50 -1.42 17.90
CA VAL A 273 1.83 -0.03 17.57
C VAL A 273 2.17 0.72 18.85
N GLU A 274 3.46 1.00 19.06
CA GLU A 274 3.95 1.77 20.21
C GLU A 274 4.17 3.24 19.83
N GLU A 275 3.83 4.15 20.74
CA GLU A 275 4.12 5.58 20.56
C GLU A 275 5.64 5.82 20.52
N PRO A 276 6.18 6.39 19.42
CA PRO A 276 7.60 6.70 19.36
C PRO A 276 8.03 7.84 20.28
N GLU A 277 9.26 7.78 20.80
CA GLU A 277 9.81 8.82 21.70
C GLU A 277 9.76 10.24 21.10
N TRP A 278 9.93 10.36 19.77
CA TRP A 278 9.92 11.63 19.06
C TRP A 278 8.55 12.31 19.03
N VAL A 279 7.45 11.61 19.33
CA VAL A 279 6.10 12.19 19.38
C VAL A 279 6.00 13.26 20.47
N SER A 280 6.66 13.04 21.60
CA SER A 280 6.74 14.02 22.70
C SER A 280 7.46 15.31 22.28
N GLU A 281 8.51 15.19 21.45
CA GLU A 281 9.22 16.33 20.87
C GLU A 281 8.36 17.05 19.82
N ALA A 282 7.71 16.27 18.95
CA ALA A 282 6.87 16.78 17.87
C ALA A 282 5.71 17.61 18.42
N THR A 283 5.03 17.12 19.45
CA THR A 283 3.90 17.81 20.08
C THR A 283 4.29 19.11 20.78
N THR A 284 5.56 19.24 21.19
CA THR A 284 6.11 20.46 21.80
C THR A 284 6.59 21.48 20.76
N GLN A 285 7.09 21.03 19.60
CA GLN A 285 7.67 21.88 18.56
C GLN A 285 6.70 22.26 17.42
N SER A 286 5.57 21.55 17.30
CA SER A 286 4.53 21.89 16.33
C SER A 286 3.78 23.15 16.79
N ASP A 287 4.27 24.32 16.36
CA ASP A 287 3.56 25.60 16.52
C ASP A 287 2.20 25.55 15.79
N TYR A 288 1.19 26.15 16.41
CA TYR A 288 -0.22 26.18 15.99
C TYR A 288 -0.51 27.28 14.96
#